data_AF-F8P9Y7-F1
#
_entry.id   AF-F8P9Y7-F1
#
_cell.length_a   1.000
_cell.length_b   1.000
_cell.length_c   1.000
_cell.angle_alpha   90.00
_cell.angle_beta   90.00
_cell.angle_gamma   90.00
#
_symmetry.space_group_name_H-M   'P 1'
#
loop_
_entity.id
_entity.type
_entity.pdbx_description
1 polymer ?
#
loop_
_entity_poly.entity_id
_entity_poly.type
_entity_poly.pdbx_seq_one_letter_code
_entity_poly.pdbx_strand_id
1 'polypeptide(L)'
;MPALSLQLSVQYEGPKAKVLQEEYQAPNTVDIMNILKADLEVLQIPCPPRKSVELADNGIIKFGWKTTSDSALHRRLRRIVVERHDNSSQKTLRSKCSILTMTLLEESRFHPPESPKQDRHDTQGMDQHRSPLIIMNDESLRHLDDSLQRLRSISDSLQDSNDKLKHERTTSRSSESTKCDEYQSQAHSRSTGERGKPNGDKVSSTGSATNRNEKTTRLTRELWNIRREMQAQHAREAAILAELGDTNTLPTGPKLQAVATKPESLHQTSRMEALLRTALAETHQERRRRIYAEHALKEVERECRAPFVVPALLEAFLSISELTRT
;
A
#
# COMPACT_ATOMS: atom_id res chain seq x y z
N MET A 1 -32.47 19.79 -11.15
CA MET A 1 -31.55 19.03 -10.27
C MET A 1 -30.58 18.27 -11.17
N PRO A 2 -29.26 18.36 -10.92
CA PRO A 2 -28.27 17.66 -11.75
C PRO A 2 -28.49 16.14 -11.70
N ALA A 3 -28.34 15.51 -12.86
CA ALA A 3 -28.37 14.06 -12.97
C ALA A 3 -27.13 13.47 -12.30
N LEU A 4 -27.34 12.45 -11.47
CA LEU A 4 -26.32 11.81 -10.66
C LEU A 4 -26.34 10.31 -10.94
N SER A 5 -25.18 9.74 -11.26
CA SER A 5 -24.97 8.30 -11.35
C SER A 5 -24.39 7.82 -10.03
N LEU A 6 -25.14 6.98 -9.31
CA LEU A 6 -24.70 6.39 -8.05
C LEU A 6 -24.22 4.97 -8.33
N GLN A 7 -23.00 4.63 -7.91
CA GLN A 7 -22.46 3.28 -7.99
C GLN A 7 -22.05 2.80 -6.60
N LEU A 8 -22.65 1.71 -6.16
CA LEU A 8 -22.36 1.07 -4.88
C LEU A 8 -21.52 -0.19 -5.13
N SER A 9 -20.41 -0.33 -4.41
CA SER A 9 -19.64 -1.57 -4.36
C SER A 9 -19.78 -2.20 -2.98
N VAL A 10 -20.17 -3.46 -2.95
CA VAL A 10 -20.39 -4.24 -1.72
C VAL A 10 -19.41 -5.41 -1.72
N GLN A 11 -18.52 -5.45 -0.74
CA GLN A 11 -17.59 -6.55 -0.52
C GLN A 11 -18.15 -7.49 0.54
N TYR A 12 -18.33 -8.75 0.18
CA TYR A 12 -18.78 -9.78 1.11
C TYR A 12 -17.60 -10.45 1.81
N GLU A 13 -17.86 -11.05 2.97
CA GLU A 13 -16.93 -11.93 3.67
C GLU A 13 -17.57 -13.30 3.99
N GLY A 14 -16.74 -14.25 4.41
CA GLY A 14 -17.19 -15.56 4.89
C GLY A 14 -17.72 -16.47 3.78
N PRO A 15 -18.70 -17.35 4.07
CA PRO A 15 -19.23 -18.31 3.11
C PRO A 15 -19.85 -17.66 1.87
N LYS A 16 -20.56 -16.54 2.02
CA LYS A 16 -21.14 -15.81 0.88
C LYS A 16 -20.07 -15.32 -0.10
N ALA A 17 -18.94 -14.83 0.41
CA ALA A 17 -17.84 -14.39 -0.44
C ALA A 17 -17.25 -15.55 -1.26
N LYS A 18 -17.18 -16.77 -0.68
CA LYS A 18 -16.71 -17.96 -1.41
C LYS A 18 -17.67 -18.36 -2.52
N VAL A 19 -18.97 -18.37 -2.24
CA VAL A 19 -20.00 -18.63 -3.27
C VAL A 19 -19.87 -17.64 -4.42
N LEU A 20 -19.75 -16.33 -4.12
CA LEU A 20 -19.57 -15.30 -5.14
C LEU A 20 -18.24 -15.43 -5.91
N GLN A 21 -17.17 -15.94 -5.28
CA GLN A 21 -15.90 -16.18 -5.96
C GLN A 21 -15.94 -17.40 -6.89
N GLU A 22 -16.64 -18.47 -6.49
CA GLU A 22 -16.88 -19.64 -7.32
C GLU A 22 -17.74 -19.27 -8.54
N GLU A 23 -18.80 -18.48 -8.31
CA GLU A 23 -19.68 -17.95 -9.35
C GLU A 23 -18.95 -17.05 -10.36
N TYR A 24 -17.88 -16.37 -9.95
CA TYR A 24 -17.11 -15.50 -10.85
C TYR A 24 -16.49 -16.29 -12.02
N GLN A 25 -16.16 -17.57 -11.82
CA GLN A 25 -15.59 -18.43 -12.85
C GLN A 25 -16.65 -18.94 -13.85
N ALA A 26 -17.92 -19.02 -13.43
CA ALA A 26 -19.05 -19.46 -14.23
C ALA A 26 -20.30 -18.68 -13.81
N PRO A 27 -20.50 -17.45 -14.32
CA PRO A 27 -21.47 -16.52 -13.74
C PRO A 27 -22.91 -16.96 -14.00
N ASN A 28 -23.53 -17.65 -13.04
CA ASN A 28 -24.98 -17.73 -12.99
C ASN A 28 -25.54 -16.42 -12.44
N THR A 29 -26.01 -15.56 -13.34
CA THR A 29 -26.51 -14.24 -12.98
C THR A 29 -27.74 -14.28 -12.07
N VAL A 30 -28.47 -15.42 -12.05
CA VAL A 30 -29.69 -15.58 -11.25
C VAL A 30 -29.37 -15.66 -9.76
N ASP A 31 -28.33 -16.39 -9.38
CA ASP A 31 -28.01 -16.64 -7.96
C ASP A 31 -27.40 -15.40 -7.29
N ILE A 32 -26.54 -14.68 -8.01
CA ILE A 32 -25.97 -13.40 -7.57
C ILE A 32 -27.08 -12.38 -7.26
N MET A 33 -28.06 -12.27 -8.15
CA MET A 33 -29.18 -11.35 -7.97
C MET A 33 -30.06 -11.72 -6.78
N ASN A 34 -30.23 -13.02 -6.48
CA ASN A 34 -31.03 -13.47 -5.35
C ASN A 34 -30.33 -13.14 -4.02
N ILE A 35 -29.02 -13.41 -3.92
CA ILE A 35 -28.21 -13.06 -2.75
C ILE A 35 -28.26 -11.55 -2.53
N LEU A 36 -27.96 -10.77 -3.58
CA LEU A 36 -27.95 -9.31 -3.51
C LEU A 36 -29.32 -8.77 -3.11
N LYS A 37 -30.41 -9.27 -3.70
CA LYS A 37 -31.77 -8.81 -3.41
C LYS A 37 -32.14 -9.03 -1.94
N ALA A 38 -31.85 -10.20 -1.38
CA ALA A 38 -32.13 -10.51 0.02
C ALA A 38 -31.36 -9.56 0.96
N ASP A 39 -30.09 -9.28 0.66
CA ASP A 39 -29.29 -8.39 1.49
C ASP A 39 -29.70 -6.91 1.36
N LEU A 40 -30.06 -6.47 0.16
CA LEU A 40 -30.59 -5.11 -0.05
C LEU A 40 -31.94 -4.89 0.64
N GLU A 41 -32.78 -5.92 0.73
CA GLU A 41 -34.04 -5.87 1.47
C GLU A 41 -33.80 -5.66 2.97
N VAL A 42 -32.85 -6.39 3.57
CA VAL A 42 -32.45 -6.21 4.97
C VAL A 42 -31.89 -4.80 5.23
N LEU A 43 -31.14 -4.25 4.28
CA LEU A 43 -30.60 -2.88 4.36
C LEU A 43 -31.63 -1.78 4.02
N GLN A 44 -32.82 -2.19 3.56
CA GLN A 44 -33.87 -1.30 3.03
C GLN A 44 -33.33 -0.40 1.90
N ILE A 45 -32.55 -0.98 0.99
CA ILE A 45 -32.07 -0.35 -0.22
C ILE A 45 -32.90 -0.89 -1.39
N PRO A 46 -33.43 -0.05 -2.28
CA PRO A 46 -34.19 -0.53 -3.43
C PRO A 46 -33.30 -1.35 -4.36
N CYS A 47 -33.84 -2.42 -4.94
CA CYS A 47 -33.10 -3.31 -5.84
C CYS A 47 -32.61 -2.55 -7.09
N PRO A 48 -31.33 -2.67 -7.49
CA PRO A 48 -30.81 -2.02 -8.68
C PRO A 48 -31.34 -2.67 -9.98
N PRO A 49 -31.27 -1.96 -11.12
CA PRO A 49 -31.50 -2.57 -12.42
C PRO A 49 -30.54 -3.73 -12.66
N ARG A 50 -31.04 -4.89 -13.15
CA ARG A 50 -30.22 -6.09 -13.42
C ARG A 50 -28.98 -5.79 -14.27
N LYS A 51 -29.15 -4.96 -15.31
CA LYS A 51 -28.07 -4.55 -16.22
C LYS A 51 -26.95 -3.70 -15.58
N SER A 52 -27.16 -3.21 -14.36
CA SER A 52 -26.14 -2.46 -13.63
C SER A 52 -25.33 -3.33 -12.69
N VAL A 53 -25.76 -4.58 -12.44
CA VAL A 53 -25.11 -5.47 -11.48
C VAL A 53 -23.97 -6.19 -12.17
N GLU A 54 -22.77 -5.97 -11.66
CA GLU A 54 -21.51 -6.53 -12.13
C GLU A 54 -20.81 -7.23 -10.97
N LEU A 55 -20.47 -8.49 -11.18
CA LEU A 55 -19.62 -9.22 -10.24
C LEU A 55 -18.15 -8.88 -10.54
N ALA A 56 -17.45 -8.40 -9.52
CA ALA A 56 -16.03 -8.14 -9.56
C ALA A 56 -15.26 -9.17 -8.72
N ASP A 57 -13.94 -9.18 -8.87
CA ASP A 57 -13.06 -10.12 -8.15
C ASP A 57 -13.27 -10.06 -6.62
N ASN A 58 -12.94 -11.18 -5.97
CA ASN A 58 -12.87 -11.31 -4.51
C ASN A 58 -14.22 -11.12 -3.77
N GLY A 59 -15.32 -11.53 -4.39
CA GLY A 59 -16.64 -11.46 -3.76
C GLY A 59 -17.15 -10.02 -3.63
N ILE A 60 -16.78 -9.15 -4.58
CA ILE A 60 -17.25 -7.77 -4.68
C ILE A 60 -18.37 -7.72 -5.71
N ILE A 61 -19.52 -7.14 -5.35
CA ILE A 61 -20.60 -6.85 -6.30
C ILE A 61 -20.70 -5.34 -6.47
N LYS A 62 -20.67 -4.88 -7.73
CA LYS A 62 -20.85 -3.48 -8.12
C LYS A 62 -22.21 -3.31 -8.76
N PHE A 63 -22.93 -2.25 -8.40
CA PHE A 63 -24.23 -1.93 -9.02
C PHE A 63 -24.57 -0.46 -8.87
N GLY A 64 -25.55 0.04 -9.63
CA GLY A 64 -25.83 1.48 -9.61
C GLY A 64 -27.21 1.90 -10.04
N TRP A 65 -27.51 3.18 -9.76
CA TRP A 65 -28.76 3.84 -10.11
C TRP A 65 -28.49 5.17 -10.79
N LYS A 66 -29.35 5.53 -11.74
CA LYS A 66 -29.44 6.89 -12.25
C LYS A 66 -30.50 7.62 -11.43
N THR A 67 -30.12 8.72 -10.80
CA THR A 67 -31.02 9.52 -9.97
C THR A 67 -30.66 10.99 -10.07
N THR A 68 -31.27 11.85 -9.28
CA THR A 68 -30.86 13.25 -9.10
C THR A 68 -30.08 13.41 -7.80
N SER A 69 -29.28 14.48 -7.73
CA SER A 69 -28.77 14.96 -6.46
C SER A 69 -29.91 15.12 -5.44
N ASP A 70 -29.62 14.80 -4.19
CA ASP A 70 -30.55 14.85 -3.05
C ASP A 70 -31.87 14.07 -3.18
N SER A 71 -31.93 13.11 -4.10
CA SER A 71 -33.01 12.12 -4.11
C SER A 71 -33.08 11.35 -2.78
N ALA A 72 -34.26 10.81 -2.44
CA ALA A 72 -34.44 10.00 -1.23
C ALA A 72 -33.45 8.81 -1.19
N LEU A 73 -33.20 8.19 -2.34
CA LEU A 73 -32.21 7.14 -2.51
C LEU A 73 -30.79 7.63 -2.22
N HIS A 74 -30.39 8.78 -2.80
CA HIS A 74 -29.06 9.36 -2.57
C HIS A 74 -28.80 9.62 -1.09
N ARG A 75 -29.74 10.29 -0.40
CA ARG A 75 -29.62 10.55 1.05
C ARG A 75 -29.56 9.27 1.86
N ARG A 76 -30.34 8.26 1.50
CA ARG A 76 -30.35 6.96 2.19
C ARG A 76 -29.02 6.22 2.00
N LEU A 77 -28.49 6.17 0.78
CA LEU A 77 -27.20 5.53 0.49
C LEU A 77 -26.04 6.25 1.20
N ARG A 78 -26.01 7.59 1.18
CA ARG A 78 -25.02 8.36 1.96
C ARG A 78 -25.11 8.05 3.45
N ARG A 79 -26.32 8.01 4.03
CA ARG A 79 -26.51 7.64 5.44
C ARG A 79 -26.01 6.23 5.76
N ILE A 80 -26.24 5.26 4.87
CA ILE A 80 -25.79 3.88 5.08
C ILE A 80 -24.28 3.75 4.91
N VAL A 81 -23.66 4.48 3.99
CA VAL A 81 -22.26 4.24 3.59
C VAL A 81 -21.27 5.19 4.27
N VAL A 82 -21.62 6.47 4.35
CA VAL A 82 -20.75 7.59 4.75
C VAL A 82 -20.83 7.89 6.25
N GLU A 83 -22.01 7.83 6.86
CA GLU A 83 -22.18 8.02 8.30
C GLU A 83 -21.66 6.76 9.06
N ARG A 84 -20.33 6.61 9.08
CA ARG A 84 -19.61 5.45 9.65
C ARG A 84 -19.41 5.54 11.17
N HIS A 85 -19.65 6.69 11.79
CA HIS A 85 -19.35 6.87 13.20
C HIS A 85 -20.55 6.44 14.06
N ASP A 86 -20.40 5.27 14.68
CA ASP A 86 -21.13 4.78 15.87
C ASP A 86 -22.55 4.25 15.71
N ASN A 87 -23.05 4.07 14.47
CA ASN A 87 -24.36 3.46 14.29
C ASN A 87 -24.30 1.93 14.45
N SER A 88 -24.34 1.46 15.70
CA SER A 88 -24.32 0.04 16.08
C SER A 88 -25.33 -0.80 15.29
N SER A 89 -26.50 -0.22 15.00
CA SER A 89 -27.56 -0.83 14.20
C SER A 89 -27.09 -1.21 12.78
N GLN A 90 -26.35 -0.33 12.10
CA GLN A 90 -25.84 -0.60 10.76
C GLN A 90 -24.75 -1.67 10.76
N LYS A 91 -23.89 -1.69 11.79
CA LYS A 91 -22.88 -2.74 11.95
C LYS A 91 -23.54 -4.10 12.11
N THR A 92 -24.61 -4.19 12.90
CA THR A 92 -25.40 -5.42 13.06
C THR A 92 -26.06 -5.85 11.74
N LEU A 93 -26.65 -4.92 10.99
CA LEU A 93 -27.26 -5.24 9.69
C LEU A 93 -26.22 -5.73 8.67
N ARG A 94 -25.07 -5.08 8.56
CA ARG A 94 -23.98 -5.52 7.67
C ARG A 94 -23.44 -6.90 8.05
N SER A 95 -23.25 -7.13 9.35
CA SER A 95 -22.82 -8.45 9.85
C SER A 95 -23.84 -9.55 9.53
N LYS A 96 -25.15 -9.27 9.67
CA LYS A 96 -26.22 -10.21 9.26
C LYS A 96 -26.16 -10.55 7.77
N CYS A 97 -25.78 -9.59 6.93
CA CYS A 97 -25.63 -9.79 5.49
C CYS A 97 -24.26 -10.37 5.08
N SER A 98 -23.33 -10.57 6.01
CA SER A 98 -21.92 -10.92 5.73
C SER A 98 -21.22 -9.89 4.83
N ILE A 99 -21.54 -8.61 4.99
CA ILE A 99 -20.95 -7.50 4.25
C ILE A 99 -19.77 -6.93 5.04
N LEU A 100 -18.57 -7.02 4.47
CA LEU A 100 -17.34 -6.49 5.04
C LEU A 100 -17.24 -4.98 4.83
N THR A 101 -17.30 -4.54 3.57
CA THR A 101 -17.21 -3.12 3.22
C THR A 101 -18.27 -2.70 2.21
N MET A 102 -18.67 -1.44 2.30
CA MET A 102 -19.51 -0.77 1.31
C MET A 102 -18.84 0.55 0.92
N THR A 103 -18.76 0.80 -0.38
CA THR A 103 -18.23 2.05 -0.94
C THR A 103 -19.21 2.63 -1.95
N LEU A 104 -19.49 3.93 -1.82
CA LEU A 104 -20.40 4.67 -2.69
C LEU A 104 -19.57 5.61 -3.56
N LEU A 105 -19.66 5.46 -4.87
CA LEU A 105 -19.11 6.35 -5.87
C LEU A 105 -20.25 7.21 -6.43
N GLU A 106 -20.05 8.51 -6.43
CA GLU A 106 -21.01 9.49 -6.92
C GLU A 106 -20.42 10.19 -8.13
N GLU A 107 -20.95 9.90 -9.32
CA GLU A 107 -20.50 10.51 -10.56
C GLU A 107 -21.54 11.52 -11.04
N SER A 108 -21.22 12.80 -10.88
CA SER A 108 -21.99 13.89 -11.47
C SER A 108 -21.65 13.99 -12.94
N ARG A 109 -22.59 13.61 -13.81
CA ARG A 109 -22.46 13.92 -15.23
C ARG A 109 -22.81 15.38 -15.40
N PHE A 110 -21.81 16.25 -15.22
CA PHE A 110 -21.90 17.59 -15.76
C PHE A 110 -21.84 17.45 -17.27
N HIS A 111 -23.00 17.30 -17.91
CA HIS A 111 -23.11 17.65 -19.30
C HIS A 111 -22.99 19.18 -19.34
N PRO A 112 -21.87 19.75 -19.83
CA PRO A 112 -21.91 21.15 -20.21
C PRO A 112 -23.15 21.32 -21.11
N PRO A 113 -23.95 22.37 -20.91
CA PRO A 113 -25.13 22.60 -21.75
C PRO A 113 -24.65 22.46 -23.18
N GLU A 114 -25.24 21.52 -23.95
CA GLU A 114 -24.94 21.41 -25.38
C GLU A 114 -25.08 22.83 -25.91
N SER A 115 -23.96 23.40 -26.35
CA SER A 115 -23.94 24.75 -26.90
C SER A 115 -25.10 24.81 -27.89
N PRO A 116 -26.00 25.81 -27.77
CA PRO A 116 -27.19 25.88 -28.62
C PRO A 116 -26.71 25.64 -30.04
N LYS A 117 -27.20 24.56 -30.66
CA LYS A 117 -26.85 24.17 -32.02
C LYS A 117 -27.21 25.36 -32.88
N GLN A 118 -26.22 26.22 -33.10
CA GLN A 118 -26.34 27.36 -33.96
C GLN A 118 -26.47 26.73 -35.33
N ASP A 119 -27.70 26.74 -35.85
CA ASP A 119 -28.06 26.30 -37.18
C ASP A 119 -27.18 27.09 -38.16
N ARG A 120 -25.99 26.55 -38.44
CA ARG A 120 -25.04 27.10 -39.39
C ARG A 120 -25.34 26.42 -40.70
N HIS A 121 -26.15 27.11 -41.49
CA HIS A 121 -26.16 26.97 -42.93
C HIS A 121 -24.73 26.97 -43.48
N ASP A 122 -24.50 25.99 -44.35
CA ASP A 122 -23.46 25.86 -45.37
C ASP A 122 -22.39 26.95 -45.44
N THR A 123 -21.21 26.64 -44.92
CA THR A 123 -19.96 27.13 -45.50
C THR A 123 -18.97 25.99 -45.60
N GLN A 124 -18.91 25.46 -46.81
CA GLN A 124 -17.88 24.63 -47.38
C GLN A 124 -16.54 25.40 -47.37
N GLY A 125 -15.49 24.80 -46.81
CA GLY A 125 -14.11 25.20 -47.11
C GLY A 125 -13.18 25.36 -45.91
N MET A 126 -12.10 24.56 -45.93
CA MET A 126 -10.77 24.84 -45.38
C MET A 126 -10.69 25.09 -43.86
N ASP A 127 -10.21 24.12 -43.08
CA ASP A 127 -8.77 23.98 -42.84
C ASP A 127 -8.47 22.96 -41.73
N GLN A 128 -7.41 22.18 -41.95
CA GLN A 128 -6.94 21.13 -41.07
C GLN A 128 -6.03 21.73 -39.98
N HIS A 129 -6.57 22.03 -38.80
CA HIS A 129 -5.75 22.31 -37.63
C HIS A 129 -5.71 21.11 -36.67
N ARG A 130 -4.67 20.29 -36.85
CA ARG A 130 -4.20 19.28 -35.90
C ARG A 130 -3.97 19.91 -34.52
N SER A 131 -4.62 19.38 -33.50
CA SER A 131 -4.26 19.64 -32.10
C SER A 131 -2.85 19.08 -31.81
N PRO A 132 -2.02 19.76 -31.01
CA PRO A 132 -0.69 19.28 -30.67
C PRO A 132 -0.81 18.17 -29.62
N LEU A 133 -0.52 16.94 -30.06
CA LEU A 133 -0.19 15.84 -29.17
C LEU A 133 1.05 16.25 -28.35
N ILE A 134 0.90 16.32 -27.03
CA ILE A 134 2.03 16.41 -26.11
C ILE A 134 2.76 15.06 -26.19
N ILE A 135 3.76 15.00 -27.06
CA ILE A 135 4.70 13.89 -27.15
C ILE A 135 5.59 14.02 -25.92
N MET A 136 5.39 13.16 -24.91
CA MET A 136 6.36 13.01 -23.83
C MET A 136 7.68 12.51 -24.46
N ASN A 137 8.77 13.24 -24.24
CA ASN A 137 10.06 12.93 -24.83
C ASN A 137 10.54 11.53 -24.45
N ASP A 138 10.89 10.74 -25.46
CA ASP A 138 11.33 9.33 -25.40
C ASP A 138 12.55 9.11 -24.47
N GLU A 139 13.34 10.15 -24.21
CA GLU A 139 14.47 10.09 -23.26
C GLU A 139 14.06 9.85 -21.80
N SER A 140 12.89 10.37 -21.39
CA SER A 140 12.42 10.17 -20.00
C SER A 140 11.95 8.73 -19.74
N LEU A 141 11.48 8.03 -20.78
CA LEU A 141 11.10 6.62 -20.69
C LEU A 141 12.33 5.71 -20.60
N ARG A 142 13.42 6.03 -21.30
CA ARG A 142 14.67 5.24 -21.26
C ARG A 142 15.36 5.29 -19.89
N HIS A 143 15.37 6.47 -19.25
CA HIS A 143 15.99 6.61 -17.93
C HIS A 143 15.22 5.87 -16.82
N LEU A 144 13.93 5.65 -17.01
CA LEU A 144 13.11 4.85 -16.09
C LEU A 144 13.41 3.36 -16.23
N ASP A 145 13.57 2.88 -17.46
CA ASP A 145 13.87 1.47 -17.74
C ASP A 145 15.26 1.06 -17.20
N ASP A 146 16.27 1.91 -17.40
CA ASP A 146 17.62 1.71 -16.82
C ASP A 146 17.59 1.66 -15.27
N SER A 147 16.73 2.45 -14.65
CA SER A 147 16.58 2.47 -13.19
C SER A 147 15.90 1.19 -12.68
N LEU A 148 14.92 0.66 -13.43
CA LEU A 148 14.27 -0.61 -13.11
C LEU A 148 15.21 -1.81 -13.31
N GLN A 149 16.05 -1.78 -14.35
CA GLN A 149 17.05 -2.81 -14.62
C GLN A 149 18.09 -2.90 -13.47
N ARG A 150 18.55 -1.75 -12.97
CA ARG A 150 19.47 -1.69 -11.81
C ARG A 150 18.85 -2.27 -10.53
N LEU A 151 17.57 -2.01 -10.28
CA LEU A 151 16.87 -2.55 -9.11
C LEU A 151 16.71 -4.07 -9.18
N ARG A 152 16.44 -4.63 -10.37
CA ARG A 152 16.41 -6.09 -10.57
C ARG A 152 17.77 -6.72 -10.28
N SER A 153 18.85 -6.12 -10.80
CA SER A 153 20.21 -6.64 -10.58
C SER A 153 20.63 -6.64 -9.10
N ILE A 154 20.22 -5.63 -8.32
CA ILE A 154 20.44 -5.61 -6.87
C ILE A 154 19.64 -6.72 -6.16
N SER A 155 18.40 -6.94 -6.58
CA SER A 155 17.56 -8.01 -6.03
C SER A 155 18.18 -9.39 -6.25
N ASP A 156 18.68 -9.66 -7.47
CA ASP A 156 19.28 -10.95 -7.81
C ASP A 156 20.58 -11.20 -7.02
N SER A 157 21.40 -10.16 -6.84
CA SER A 157 22.64 -10.25 -6.04
C SER A 157 22.39 -10.54 -4.55
N LEU A 158 21.28 -10.01 -4.00
CA LEU A 158 20.87 -10.30 -2.62
C LEU A 158 20.33 -11.73 -2.48
N GLN A 159 19.69 -12.26 -3.52
CA GLN A 159 19.21 -13.64 -3.55
C GLN A 159 20.38 -14.64 -3.52
N ASP A 160 21.38 -14.45 -4.38
CA ASP A 160 22.59 -15.29 -4.45
C ASP A 160 23.38 -15.30 -3.14
N SER A 161 23.48 -14.13 -2.48
CA SER A 161 24.16 -14.02 -1.19
C SER A 161 23.46 -14.83 -0.09
N ASN A 162 22.14 -14.95 -0.17
CA ASN A 162 21.34 -15.65 0.83
C ASN A 162 21.42 -17.18 0.67
N ASP A 163 21.55 -17.67 -0.56
CA ASP A 163 21.71 -19.11 -0.80
C ASP A 163 23.13 -19.59 -0.49
N LYS A 164 24.15 -18.74 -0.68
CA LYS A 164 25.52 -19.04 -0.22
C LYS A 164 25.60 -19.23 1.31
N LEU A 165 24.87 -18.42 2.07
CA LEU A 165 24.77 -18.52 3.54
C LEU A 165 24.04 -19.78 4.01
N LYS A 166 23.12 -20.33 3.20
CA LYS A 166 22.45 -21.60 3.52
C LYS A 166 23.38 -22.80 3.32
N HIS A 167 24.21 -22.79 2.28
CA HIS A 167 25.14 -23.89 2.01
C HIS A 167 26.31 -23.99 2.99
N GLU A 168 26.83 -22.87 3.52
CA GLU A 168 27.86 -22.95 4.58
C GLU A 168 27.32 -23.50 5.90
N ARG A 169 26.03 -23.37 6.18
CA ARG A 169 25.43 -23.85 7.44
C ARG A 169 25.18 -25.35 7.49
N THR A 170 25.14 -26.02 6.34
CA THR A 170 24.91 -27.47 6.26
C THR A 170 26.19 -28.30 6.33
N THR A 171 27.37 -27.68 6.16
CA THR A 171 28.65 -28.43 6.06
C THR A 171 29.44 -28.48 7.36
N SER A 172 28.97 -27.86 8.45
CA SER A 172 29.71 -27.77 9.73
C SER A 172 29.10 -28.57 10.88
N ARG A 173 28.19 -29.53 10.63
CA ARG A 173 27.50 -30.31 11.69
C ARG A 173 27.75 -31.82 11.64
N SER A 174 28.98 -32.24 11.31
CA SER A 174 29.35 -33.66 11.36
C SER A 174 30.81 -33.89 11.78
N SER A 175 31.21 -33.42 12.96
CA SER A 175 32.37 -33.98 13.69
C SER A 175 32.51 -33.28 15.03
N GLU A 176 31.91 -33.82 16.09
CA GLU A 176 32.41 -33.66 17.47
C GLU A 176 31.59 -34.55 18.42
N SER A 177 32.05 -35.79 18.56
CA SER A 177 31.75 -36.65 19.69
C SER A 177 32.88 -37.64 19.83
N THR A 178 33.92 -37.29 20.60
CA THR A 178 34.50 -38.17 21.64
C THR A 178 35.64 -37.45 22.39
N LYS A 179 35.67 -37.71 23.70
CA LYS A 179 36.82 -37.66 24.63
C LYS A 179 37.29 -36.28 25.12
N CYS A 180 36.73 -35.91 26.26
CA CYS A 180 37.49 -35.31 27.34
C CYS A 180 38.46 -36.35 27.89
N ASP A 181 39.75 -36.03 27.95
CA ASP A 181 40.61 -36.28 29.11
C ASP A 181 42.00 -35.64 28.90
N GLU A 182 42.48 -35.08 30.00
CA GLU A 182 43.90 -35.05 30.41
C GLU A 182 44.95 -34.08 29.82
N TYR A 183 45.57 -33.40 30.79
CA TYR A 183 46.98 -32.99 30.93
C TYR A 183 47.52 -31.68 30.31
N GLN A 184 47.92 -30.82 31.27
CA GLN A 184 49.21 -30.13 31.42
C GLN A 184 49.68 -29.05 30.43
N SER A 185 49.88 -27.87 31.03
CA SER A 185 51.14 -27.11 31.04
C SER A 185 52.01 -27.08 29.78
N GLN A 186 52.21 -25.89 29.20
CA GLN A 186 53.54 -25.27 29.12
C GLN A 186 53.49 -23.86 28.52
N ALA A 187 54.18 -22.95 29.19
CA ALA A 187 54.57 -21.64 28.68
C ALA A 187 55.75 -21.79 27.71
N HIS A 188 55.76 -21.04 26.60
CA HIS A 188 57.00 -20.62 25.96
C HIS A 188 56.86 -19.27 25.25
N SER A 189 57.97 -18.56 25.29
CA SER A 189 58.21 -17.14 25.03
C SER A 189 58.68 -16.85 23.61
N ARG A 190 58.84 -15.54 23.30
CA ARG A 190 59.56 -14.91 22.17
C ARG A 190 58.75 -14.90 20.85
N SER A 191 58.80 -13.85 20.02
CA SER A 191 59.98 -13.10 19.57
C SER A 191 59.61 -11.76 18.91
N THR A 192 60.52 -10.79 19.06
CA THR A 192 60.63 -9.49 18.42
C THR A 192 60.86 -9.56 16.90
N GLY A 193 60.39 -8.56 16.15
CA GLY A 193 60.76 -8.35 14.74
C GLY A 193 60.40 -6.94 14.27
N GLU A 194 61.42 -6.13 14.04
CA GLU A 194 61.40 -4.71 13.70
C GLU A 194 60.95 -4.36 12.26
N ARG A 195 60.72 -3.04 12.08
CA ARG A 195 61.16 -2.17 10.97
C ARG A 195 60.28 -2.03 9.72
N GLY A 196 59.94 -0.77 9.44
CA GLY A 196 59.71 -0.28 8.08
C GLY A 196 58.79 0.95 8.00
N LYS A 197 59.32 2.15 8.28
CA LYS A 197 58.71 3.41 7.79
C LYS A 197 59.14 3.63 6.33
N PRO A 198 58.31 4.28 5.52
CA PRO A 198 58.79 5.53 4.93
C PRO A 198 57.76 6.67 4.93
N ASN A 199 58.31 7.87 5.08
CA ASN A 199 57.66 9.16 4.88
C ASN A 199 57.26 9.38 3.43
N GLY A 200 56.16 10.10 3.21
CA GLY A 200 55.77 10.64 1.92
C GLY A 200 54.70 11.70 2.11
N ASP A 201 55.12 12.96 2.21
CA ASP A 201 54.26 14.13 2.23
C ASP A 201 53.39 14.21 0.98
N LYS A 202 52.08 14.37 1.16
CA LYS A 202 51.18 15.02 0.19
C LYS A 202 49.90 15.48 0.87
N VAL A 203 49.91 16.74 1.26
CA VAL A 203 48.74 17.51 1.68
C VAL A 203 47.90 17.85 0.44
N SER A 204 46.61 17.49 0.47
CA SER A 204 45.42 18.29 0.09
C SER A 204 44.34 17.51 -0.68
N SER A 205 43.10 17.63 -0.18
CA SER A 205 41.80 17.28 -0.80
C SER A 205 41.21 15.86 -0.64
N THR A 206 41.00 15.37 0.60
CA THR A 206 40.23 14.11 0.86
C THR A 206 39.25 14.16 2.05
N GLY A 207 38.86 15.34 2.55
CA GLY A 207 38.06 15.47 3.77
C GLY A 207 36.60 14.95 3.72
N SER A 208 36.03 14.66 2.55
CA SER A 208 34.63 14.22 2.43
C SER A 208 34.43 12.69 2.36
N ALA A 209 35.45 11.92 1.97
CA ALA A 209 35.33 10.47 1.81
C ALA A 209 35.54 9.71 3.13
N THR A 210 36.41 10.23 4.01
CA THR A 210 36.70 9.64 5.33
C THR A 210 35.48 9.64 6.24
N ASN A 211 34.71 10.74 6.27
CA ASN A 211 33.50 10.86 7.09
C ASN A 211 32.40 9.85 6.69
N ARG A 212 32.23 9.58 5.39
CA ARG A 212 31.28 8.55 4.92
C ARG A 212 31.73 7.16 5.35
N ASN A 213 33.02 6.86 5.27
CA ASN A 213 33.57 5.57 5.67
C ASN A 213 33.53 5.36 7.20
N GLU A 214 33.73 6.42 7.98
CA GLU A 214 33.55 6.40 9.44
C GLU A 214 32.08 6.17 9.81
N LYS A 215 31.15 6.81 9.10
CA LYS A 215 29.71 6.61 9.31
C LYS A 215 29.29 5.18 8.95
N THR A 216 29.76 4.62 7.84
CA THR A 216 29.43 3.24 7.46
C THR A 216 30.02 2.24 8.46
N THR A 217 31.27 2.40 8.87
CA THR A 217 31.87 1.50 9.88
C THR A 217 31.17 1.58 11.23
N ARG A 218 30.74 2.77 11.66
CA ARG A 218 29.92 2.94 12.87
C ARG A 218 28.57 2.23 12.74
N LEU A 219 27.83 2.46 11.65
CA LEU A 219 26.53 1.83 11.42
C LEU A 219 26.62 0.30 11.32
N THR A 220 27.66 -0.21 10.67
CA THR A 220 27.91 -1.66 10.59
C THR A 220 28.13 -2.26 11.99
N ARG A 221 28.85 -1.57 12.87
CA ARG A 221 29.01 -2.00 14.27
C ARG A 221 27.70 -1.95 15.04
N GLU A 222 26.93 -0.86 14.92
CA GLU A 222 25.63 -0.72 15.58
C GLU A 222 24.66 -1.83 15.12
N LEU A 223 24.61 -2.14 13.82
CA LEU A 223 23.80 -3.23 13.28
C LEU A 223 24.23 -4.58 13.84
N TRP A 224 25.54 -4.83 13.94
CA TRP A 224 26.05 -6.08 14.49
C TRP A 224 25.75 -6.22 15.99
N ASN A 225 25.81 -5.11 16.74
CA ASN A 225 25.42 -5.07 18.14
C ASN A 225 23.93 -5.37 18.34
N ILE A 226 23.05 -4.74 17.55
CA ILE A 226 21.59 -5.00 17.59
C ILE A 226 21.30 -6.45 17.24
N ARG A 227 21.95 -7.01 16.21
CA ARG A 227 21.75 -8.41 15.81
C ARG A 227 22.15 -9.38 16.92
N ARG A 228 23.27 -9.11 17.59
CA ARG A 228 23.72 -9.87 18.76
C ARG A 228 22.75 -9.75 19.93
N GLU A 229 22.23 -8.56 20.19
CA GLU A 229 21.25 -8.33 21.25
C GLU A 229 19.95 -9.09 21.01
N MET A 230 19.40 -9.07 19.80
CA MET A 230 18.24 -9.88 19.43
C MET A 230 18.50 -11.38 19.61
N GLN A 231 19.68 -11.87 19.20
CA GLN A 231 20.05 -13.28 19.42
C GLN A 231 20.12 -13.62 20.91
N ALA A 232 20.67 -12.74 21.74
CA ALA A 232 20.70 -12.93 23.19
C ALA A 232 19.28 -12.91 23.80
N GLN A 233 18.37 -12.09 23.28
CA GLN A 233 16.96 -12.09 23.68
C GLN A 233 16.26 -13.39 23.30
N HIS A 234 16.43 -13.88 22.07
CA HIS A 234 15.87 -15.17 21.65
C HIS A 234 16.43 -16.35 22.46
N ALA A 235 17.72 -16.33 22.81
CA ALA A 235 18.31 -17.35 23.68
C ALA A 235 17.68 -17.32 25.09
N ARG A 236 17.43 -16.12 25.63
CA ARG A 236 16.72 -15.95 26.91
C ARG A 236 15.27 -16.43 26.83
N GLU A 237 14.56 -16.09 25.76
CA GLU A 237 13.20 -16.57 25.50
C GLU A 237 13.16 -18.10 25.47
N ALA A 238 14.09 -18.74 24.75
CA ALA A 238 14.20 -20.18 24.68
C ALA A 238 14.51 -20.84 26.04
N ALA A 239 15.38 -20.22 26.85
CA ALA A 239 15.66 -20.70 28.21
C ALA A 239 14.42 -20.62 29.11
N ILE A 240 13.66 -19.51 29.07
CA ILE A 240 12.41 -19.35 29.83
C ILE A 240 11.38 -20.39 29.40
N LEU A 241 11.23 -20.65 28.09
CA LEU A 241 10.32 -21.67 27.57
C LEU A 241 10.72 -23.08 28.02
N ALA A 242 12.01 -23.38 28.11
CA ALA A 242 12.50 -24.66 28.65
C ALA A 242 12.20 -24.81 30.15
N GLU A 243 12.46 -23.77 30.95
CA GLU A 243 12.15 -23.75 32.39
C GLU A 243 10.63 -23.87 32.65
N LEU A 244 9.79 -23.25 31.84
CA LEU A 244 8.32 -23.40 31.89
C LEU A 244 7.86 -24.81 31.48
N GLY A 245 8.57 -25.47 30.57
CA GLY A 245 8.32 -26.86 30.19
C GLY A 245 8.64 -27.83 31.32
N ASP A 246 9.74 -27.61 32.04
CA ASP A 246 10.23 -28.48 33.10
C ASP A 246 9.45 -28.31 34.42
N THR A 247 8.90 -27.12 34.67
CA THR A 247 8.10 -26.82 35.87
C THR A 247 6.64 -27.30 35.82
N ASN A 248 6.21 -27.95 34.73
CA ASN A 248 4.87 -28.55 34.63
C ASN A 248 4.69 -29.87 35.42
N THR A 249 5.40 -30.01 36.55
CA THR A 249 5.35 -31.16 37.44
C THR A 249 4.64 -30.82 38.75
N LEU A 250 3.30 -30.74 38.76
CA LEU A 250 2.41 -30.93 39.93
C LEU A 250 0.92 -30.74 39.58
N PRO A 251 -0.03 -31.27 40.38
CA PRO A 251 -0.40 -32.66 40.62
C PRO A 251 -1.69 -33.05 39.86
N THR A 252 -1.89 -34.36 39.72
CA THR A 252 -3.11 -35.06 39.28
C THR A 252 -4.42 -34.43 39.79
N GLY A 253 -5.01 -33.54 38.98
CA GLY A 253 -6.42 -33.14 39.00
C GLY A 253 -7.12 -33.66 37.74
N PRO A 254 -8.46 -33.74 37.70
CA PRO A 254 -9.18 -34.58 36.75
C PRO A 254 -8.99 -34.11 35.32
N LYS A 255 -8.12 -34.82 34.59
CA LYS A 255 -8.16 -35.07 33.15
C LYS A 255 -8.60 -33.87 32.31
N LEU A 256 -7.88 -32.75 32.41
CA LEU A 256 -7.84 -31.79 31.31
C LEU A 256 -6.97 -32.42 30.22
N GLN A 257 -7.67 -32.96 29.23
CA GLN A 257 -7.11 -33.53 28.02
C GLN A 257 -5.98 -32.66 27.50
N ALA A 258 -4.85 -33.30 27.23
CA ALA A 258 -3.78 -32.76 26.42
C ALA A 258 -4.39 -32.08 25.19
N VAL A 259 -4.37 -30.74 25.18
CA VAL A 259 -4.58 -29.95 23.99
C VAL A 259 -3.30 -30.13 23.18
N ALA A 260 -3.25 -31.26 22.48
CA ALA A 260 -2.52 -31.38 21.24
C ALA A 260 -2.81 -30.10 20.45
N THR A 261 -1.72 -29.43 20.10
CA THR A 261 -1.62 -28.30 19.17
C THR A 261 -2.69 -28.37 18.08
N LYS A 262 -3.83 -27.73 18.33
CA LYS A 262 -4.85 -27.51 17.30
C LYS A 262 -4.25 -26.55 16.27
N PRO A 263 -4.28 -26.87 14.96
CA PRO A 263 -3.77 -26.01 13.89
C PRO A 263 -4.56 -24.69 13.67
N GLU A 264 -5.52 -24.36 14.55
CA GLU A 264 -6.32 -23.13 14.46
C GLU A 264 -5.52 -21.85 14.73
N SER A 265 -4.46 -21.89 15.53
CA SER A 265 -3.66 -20.68 15.82
C SER A 265 -2.82 -20.20 14.63
N LEU A 266 -2.47 -21.09 13.70
CA LEU A 266 -1.67 -20.78 12.51
C LEU A 266 -2.50 -20.00 11.46
N HIS A 267 -3.81 -20.27 11.38
CA HIS A 267 -4.70 -19.50 10.52
C HIS A 267 -4.97 -18.09 11.05
N GLN A 268 -4.98 -17.91 12.36
CA GLN A 268 -5.19 -16.60 12.98
C GLN A 268 -3.99 -15.67 12.79
N THR A 269 -2.77 -16.19 12.92
CA THR A 269 -1.55 -15.42 12.63
C THR A 269 -1.46 -15.05 11.15
N SER A 270 -1.73 -15.99 10.24
CA SER A 270 -1.72 -15.72 8.79
C SER A 270 -2.76 -14.67 8.38
N ARG A 271 -3.97 -14.70 8.97
CA ARG A 271 -4.99 -13.66 8.76
C ARG A 271 -4.52 -12.29 9.27
N MET A 272 -3.89 -12.24 10.44
CA MET A 272 -3.41 -10.99 11.02
C MET A 272 -2.26 -10.38 10.21
N GLU A 273 -1.34 -11.21 9.71
CA GLU A 273 -0.28 -10.77 8.80
C GLU A 273 -0.82 -10.22 7.48
N ALA A 274 -1.84 -10.87 6.91
CA ALA A 274 -2.50 -10.38 5.71
C ALA A 274 -3.13 -9.00 5.92
N LEU A 275 -3.80 -8.79 7.06
CA LEU A 275 -4.37 -7.49 7.42
C LEU A 275 -3.29 -6.41 7.58
N LEU A 276 -2.17 -6.73 8.23
CA LEU A 276 -1.04 -5.81 8.36
C LEU A 276 -0.48 -5.43 6.98
N ARG A 277 -0.30 -6.39 6.07
CA ARG A 277 0.17 -6.11 4.70
C ARG A 277 -0.78 -5.18 3.96
N THR A 278 -2.09 -5.40 4.06
CA THR A 278 -3.08 -4.52 3.41
C THR A 278 -3.05 -3.10 3.97
N ALA A 279 -3.01 -2.95 5.29
CA ALA A 279 -2.95 -1.63 5.94
C ALA A 279 -1.66 -0.88 5.56
N LEU A 280 -0.52 -1.57 5.52
CA LEU A 280 0.74 -0.98 5.06
C LEU A 280 0.65 -0.55 3.59
N ALA A 281 0.07 -1.36 2.71
CA ALA A 281 -0.11 -0.99 1.30
C ALA A 281 -0.99 0.27 1.14
N GLU A 282 -2.08 0.39 1.90
CA GLU A 282 -2.95 1.57 1.91
C GLU A 282 -2.21 2.82 2.35
N THR A 283 -1.43 2.76 3.44
CA THR A 283 -0.65 3.92 3.91
C THR A 283 0.40 4.37 2.88
N HIS A 284 1.03 3.43 2.18
CA HIS A 284 1.96 3.75 1.08
C HIS A 284 1.26 4.36 -0.14
N GLN A 285 0.06 3.91 -0.47
CA GLN A 285 -0.74 4.49 -1.54
C GLN A 285 -1.15 5.92 -1.19
N GLU A 286 -1.60 6.14 0.03
CA GLU A 286 -2.01 7.47 0.49
C GLU A 286 -0.84 8.45 0.49
N ARG A 287 0.34 8.03 0.96
CA ARG A 287 1.54 8.86 0.92
C ARG A 287 1.91 9.27 -0.51
N ARG A 288 1.75 8.37 -1.49
CA ARG A 288 1.98 8.69 -2.91
C ARG A 288 0.98 9.72 -3.44
N ARG A 289 -0.31 9.58 -3.10
CA ARG A 289 -1.35 10.57 -3.46
C ARG A 289 -1.04 11.94 -2.87
N ARG A 290 -0.64 12.00 -1.60
CA ARG A 290 -0.27 13.24 -0.94
C ARG A 290 0.91 13.92 -1.62
N ILE A 291 1.98 13.17 -1.95
CA ILE A 291 3.15 13.72 -2.66
C ILE A 291 2.74 14.30 -4.02
N TYR A 292 1.89 13.58 -4.77
CA TYR A 292 1.40 14.06 -6.06
C TYR A 292 0.57 15.35 -5.93
N ALA A 293 -0.35 15.39 -4.97
CA ALA A 293 -1.16 16.58 -4.70
C ALA A 293 -0.31 17.77 -4.24
N GLU A 294 0.66 17.54 -3.34
CA GLU A 294 1.60 18.57 -2.90
C GLU A 294 2.46 19.10 -4.05
N HIS A 295 2.86 18.24 -4.99
CA HIS A 295 3.57 18.67 -6.20
C HIS A 295 2.69 19.53 -7.10
N ALA A 296 1.46 19.10 -7.36
CA ALA A 296 0.50 19.86 -8.16
C ALA A 296 0.19 21.24 -7.54
N LEU A 297 0.02 21.31 -6.23
CA LEU A 297 -0.17 22.59 -5.53
C LEU A 297 1.03 23.53 -5.66
N LYS A 298 2.25 22.99 -5.58
CA LYS A 298 3.48 23.78 -5.80
C LYS A 298 3.60 24.29 -7.24
N GLU A 299 3.14 23.52 -8.22
CA GLU A 299 3.11 23.97 -9.62
C GLU A 299 2.12 25.12 -9.81
N VAL A 300 0.90 25.00 -9.25
CA VAL A 300 -0.09 26.09 -9.25
C VAL A 300 0.47 27.33 -8.54
N GLU A 301 1.07 27.16 -7.36
CA GLU A 301 1.67 28.28 -6.62
C GLU A 301 2.78 28.98 -7.43
N ARG A 302 3.58 28.21 -8.18
CA ARG A 302 4.62 28.75 -9.07
C ARG A 302 4.02 29.52 -10.25
N GLU A 303 2.97 28.99 -10.88
CA GLU A 303 2.26 29.66 -11.98
C GLU A 303 1.52 30.91 -11.52
N CYS A 304 0.99 30.91 -10.29
CA CYS A 304 0.32 32.07 -9.69
C CYS A 304 1.32 33.15 -9.20
N ARG A 305 2.62 32.88 -9.15
CA ARG A 305 3.62 33.83 -8.62
C ARG A 305 4.06 34.90 -9.62
N ALA A 306 3.89 34.72 -10.93
CA ALA A 306 4.05 35.76 -11.97
C ALA A 306 3.71 35.27 -13.40
N PRO A 307 3.21 36.16 -14.30
CA PRO A 307 3.23 37.60 -14.13
C PRO A 307 1.90 38.18 -13.65
N PHE A 308 2.09 39.17 -12.79
CA PHE A 308 1.22 40.19 -12.22
C PHE A 308 0.51 41.06 -13.29
N VAL A 309 0.12 40.49 -14.44
CA VAL A 309 -0.47 41.27 -15.53
C VAL A 309 -1.91 41.62 -15.20
N VAL A 310 -2.63 40.79 -14.45
CA VAL A 310 -4.07 41.01 -14.19
C VAL A 310 -4.33 42.26 -13.35
N PRO A 311 -3.62 42.53 -12.22
CA PRO A 311 -3.81 43.78 -11.49
C PRO A 311 -3.42 45.01 -12.31
N ALA A 312 -2.29 44.96 -13.02
CA ALA A 312 -1.82 46.10 -13.84
C ALA A 312 -2.70 46.37 -15.06
N LEU A 313 -3.25 45.33 -15.71
CA LEU A 313 -4.23 45.46 -16.79
C LEU A 313 -5.55 46.01 -16.27
N LEU A 314 -5.99 45.59 -15.09
CA LEU A 314 -7.21 46.10 -14.47
C LEU A 314 -7.05 47.59 -14.12
N GLU A 315 -5.92 48.00 -13.54
CA GLU A 315 -5.61 49.42 -13.30
C GLU A 315 -5.52 50.24 -14.60
N ALA A 316 -4.91 49.69 -15.66
CA ALA A 316 -4.86 50.34 -16.96
C ALA A 316 -6.27 50.52 -17.56
N PHE A 317 -7.13 49.50 -17.47
CA PHE A 317 -8.53 49.58 -17.92
C PHE A 317 -9.36 50.59 -17.12
N LEU A 318 -9.18 50.63 -15.79
CA LEU A 318 -9.83 51.64 -14.94
C LEU A 318 -9.39 53.05 -15.36
N SER A 319 -8.10 53.28 -15.55
CA SER A 319 -7.54 54.57 -15.98
C SER A 319 -8.10 55.04 -17.33
N ILE A 320 -8.24 54.14 -18.31
CA ILE A 320 -8.83 54.45 -19.61
C ILE A 320 -10.33 54.77 -19.49
N SER A 321 -11.05 54.06 -18.61
CA SER A 321 -12.49 54.27 -18.43
C SER A 321 -12.83 55.63 -17.80
N GLU A 322 -11.95 56.17 -16.95
CA GLU A 322 -12.10 57.50 -16.37
C GLU A 322 -11.85 58.61 -17.40
N LEU A 323 -10.84 58.46 -18.26
CA LEU A 323 -10.53 59.39 -19.35
C LEU A 323 -11.63 59.46 -20.42
N THR A 324 -12.41 58.39 -20.60
CA THR A 324 -13.48 58.32 -21.61
C THR A 324 -14.80 58.94 -21.12
N ARG A 325 -14.90 59.32 -19.84
CA ARG A 325 -16.15 59.82 -19.22
C ARG A 325 -16.33 61.35 -19.29
N THR A 326 -15.38 62.09 -19.83
CA THR A 326 -15.48 63.55 -20.09
C THR A 326 -15.98 63.84 -21.50
#